data_AF-A0A0P8BST3-F1
#
_entry.id   AF-A0A0P8BST3-F1
#
_cell.length_a   1.000
_cell.length_b   1.000
_cell.length_c   1.000
_cell.angle_alpha   90.00
_cell.angle_beta   90.00
_cell.angle_gamma   90.00
#
_symmetry.space_group_name_H-M   'P 1'
#
loop_
_entity.id
_entity.type
_entity.pdbx_description
1 polymer ?
#
loop_
_entity_poly.entity_id
_entity_poly.type
_entity_poly.pdbx_seq_one_letter_code
_entity_poly.pdbx_strand_id
1 'polypeptide(L)'
;MPPSFIIFGIIIMLDRIDRLETRVARLFELVAVVMMLILVGVIAWSVFGRQVLRISVPWSEEIGAGLLAWMVMLGSAAAWSRRRHIAIDVLLRRVGLTARWILSIFIELASLSLFVIIFAGAAGMMRSSAHMATTALGISYTWLYLALALGVGAMIVFSLLHLVRLLIRGRAMVADLDAGLEWSTSTSS
;
A
#
# COMPACT_ATOMS: atom_id res chain seq x y z
N MET A 1 0.45 0.81 -42.11
CA MET A 1 1.23 1.23 -40.93
C MET A 1 1.36 0.01 -40.03
N PRO A 2 2.58 -0.49 -39.73
CA PRO A 2 2.70 -1.81 -39.14
C PRO A 2 2.28 -1.78 -37.65
N PRO A 3 1.46 -2.75 -37.20
CA PRO A 3 0.93 -2.83 -35.83
C PRO A 3 2.00 -3.00 -34.74
N SER A 4 3.28 -3.19 -35.12
CA SER A 4 4.41 -3.36 -34.21
C SER A 4 4.74 -2.10 -33.40
N PHE A 5 4.58 -0.89 -33.94
CA PHE A 5 4.93 0.36 -33.23
C PHE A 5 3.98 0.68 -32.07
N ILE A 6 2.69 0.37 -32.20
CA ILE A 6 1.68 0.62 -31.17
C ILE A 6 1.91 -0.32 -29.97
N ILE A 7 2.19 -1.60 -30.25
CA ILE A 7 2.46 -2.61 -29.22
C ILE A 7 3.74 -2.26 -28.46
N PHE A 8 4.80 -1.85 -29.16
CA PHE A 8 6.07 -1.46 -28.53
C PHE A 8 5.91 -0.20 -27.65
N GLY A 9 5.12 0.78 -28.09
CA GLY A 9 4.79 1.97 -27.31
C GLY A 9 4.04 1.65 -26.00
N ILE A 10 3.06 0.74 -26.07
CA ILE A 10 2.31 0.27 -24.90
C ILE A 10 3.23 -0.46 -23.91
N ILE A 11 4.13 -1.32 -24.38
CA ILE A 11 5.06 -2.06 -23.52
C ILE A 11 6.00 -1.10 -22.77
N ILE A 12 6.59 -0.13 -23.46
CA ILE A 12 7.45 0.89 -22.82
C ILE A 12 6.68 1.72 -21.78
N MET A 13 5.44 2.08 -22.11
CA MET A 13 4.58 2.85 -21.20
C MET A 13 4.25 2.07 -19.92
N LEU A 14 3.91 0.78 -20.04
CA LEU A 14 3.63 -0.09 -18.90
C LEU A 14 4.87 -0.29 -18.02
N ASP A 15 6.04 -0.49 -18.62
CA ASP A 15 7.29 -0.64 -17.87
C ASP A 15 7.73 0.67 -17.16
N ARG A 16 7.43 1.84 -17.73
CA ARG A 16 7.60 3.10 -17.00
C ARG A 16 6.67 3.20 -15.79
N ILE A 17 5.42 2.77 -15.93
CA ILE A 17 4.44 2.79 -14.83
C ILE A 17 4.91 1.87 -13.69
N ASP A 18 5.40 0.67 -14.00
CA ASP A 18 5.91 -0.28 -13.00
C ASP A 18 7.14 0.29 -12.26
N ARG A 19 8.04 0.95 -12.98
CA ARG A 19 9.19 1.64 -12.39
C ARG A 19 8.79 2.82 -11.51
N LEU A 20 7.74 3.55 -11.87
CA LEU A 20 7.21 4.63 -11.03
C LEU A 20 6.57 4.08 -9.76
N GLU A 21 5.74 3.05 -9.87
CA GLU A 21 5.09 2.38 -8.75
C GLU A 21 6.12 1.90 -7.71
N THR A 22 7.15 1.18 -8.18
CA THR A 22 8.23 0.67 -7.32
C THR A 22 9.12 1.76 -6.71
N ARG A 23 9.25 2.92 -7.37
CA ARG A 23 9.95 4.09 -6.81
C ARG A 23 9.13 4.74 -5.71
N VAL A 24 7.83 4.95 -5.93
CA VAL A 24 6.92 5.50 -4.92
C VAL A 24 6.83 4.57 -3.71
N ALA A 25 6.68 3.27 -3.92
CA ALA A 25 6.66 2.28 -2.84
C ALA A 25 7.97 2.29 -2.03
N ARG A 26 9.14 2.40 -2.68
CA ARG A 26 10.43 2.53 -1.99
C ARG A 26 10.54 3.83 -1.19
N LEU A 27 10.02 4.94 -1.71
CA LEU A 27 9.99 6.19 -0.97
C LEU A 27 9.12 6.06 0.30
N PHE A 28 7.95 5.44 0.19
CA PHE A 28 7.09 5.19 1.35
C PHE A 28 7.74 4.30 2.39
N GLU A 29 8.47 3.25 1.98
CA GLU A 29 9.27 2.46 2.92
C GLU A 29 10.35 3.28 3.61
N LEU A 30 11.09 4.09 2.85
CA LEU A 30 12.14 4.92 3.42
C LEU A 30 11.57 5.87 4.49
N VAL A 31 10.44 6.51 4.17
CA VAL A 31 9.73 7.37 5.12
C VAL A 31 9.25 6.58 6.33
N ALA A 32 8.68 5.39 6.14
CA ALA A 32 8.23 4.53 7.24
C ALA A 32 9.39 4.09 8.16
N VAL A 33 10.56 3.78 7.61
CA VAL A 33 11.77 3.42 8.38
C VAL A 33 12.25 4.62 9.19
N VAL A 34 12.29 5.82 8.61
CA VAL A 34 12.65 7.05 9.35
C VAL A 34 11.66 7.29 10.48
N MET A 35 10.35 7.17 10.22
CA MET A 35 9.32 7.30 11.25
C MET A 35 9.45 6.25 12.35
N MET A 36 9.88 5.03 12.03
CA MET A 36 10.16 3.98 13.01
C MET A 36 11.31 4.35 13.94
N LEU A 37 12.41 4.89 13.41
CA LEU A 37 13.52 5.35 14.23
C LEU A 37 13.09 6.49 15.17
N ILE A 38 12.29 7.43 14.67
CA ILE A 38 11.74 8.52 15.48
C ILE A 38 10.81 7.97 16.57
N LEU A 39 9.92 7.04 16.23
CA LEU A 39 9.00 6.40 17.17
C LEU A 39 9.75 5.71 18.31
N VAL A 40 10.80 4.95 17.99
CA VAL A 40 11.67 4.31 19.00
C VAL A 40 12.30 5.36 19.92
N GLY A 41 12.81 6.46 19.36
CA GLY A 41 13.35 7.57 20.15
C GLY A 41 12.31 8.22 21.08
N VAL A 42 11.09 8.46 20.60
CA VAL A 42 9.99 9.03 21.38
C VAL A 42 9.59 8.10 22.53
N ILE A 43 9.46 6.80 22.27
CA ILE A 43 9.12 5.81 23.29
C ILE A 43 10.25 5.69 24.32
N ALA A 44 11.51 5.63 23.87
CA ALA A 44 12.67 5.60 24.76
C ALA A 44 12.71 6.84 25.67
N TRP A 45 12.43 8.03 25.13
CA TRP A 45 12.32 9.26 25.89
C TRP A 45 11.17 9.21 26.92
N SER A 46 10.01 8.69 26.51
CA SER A 46 8.85 8.51 27.40
C SER A 46 9.19 7.61 28.59
N VAL A 47 9.87 6.48 28.32
CA VAL A 47 10.31 5.54 29.35
C VAL A 47 11.35 6.19 30.27
N PHE A 48 12.32 6.91 29.72
CA PHE A 48 13.33 7.63 30.52
C PHE A 48 12.69 8.68 31.44
N GLY A 49 11.80 9.52 30.90
CA GLY A 49 11.09 10.55 31.67
C GLY A 49 10.25 9.95 32.81
N ARG A 50 9.58 8.83 32.55
CA ARG A 50 8.75 8.17 33.55
C ARG A 50 9.55 7.45 34.63
N GLN A 51 10.60 6.71 34.23
CA GLN A 51 11.33 5.82 35.13
C GLN A 51 12.45 6.55 35.88
N VAL A 52 13.13 7.50 35.23
CA VAL A 52 14.28 8.21 35.82
C VAL A 52 13.82 9.54 36.42
N LEU A 53 13.12 10.35 35.64
CA LEU A 53 12.72 11.71 36.06
C LEU A 53 11.41 11.72 36.88
N ARG A 54 10.68 10.59 36.93
CA ARG A 54 9.37 10.44 37.59
C ARG A 54 8.34 11.50 37.15
N ILE A 55 8.45 11.99 35.92
CA ILE A 55 7.49 12.93 35.31
C ILE A 55 6.59 12.20 34.31
N SER A 56 5.34 12.67 34.18
CA SER A 56 4.45 12.23 33.10
C SER A 56 4.83 12.95 31.80
N VAL A 57 4.86 12.23 30.68
CA VAL A 57 5.20 12.77 29.35
C VAL A 57 4.04 12.51 28.37
N PRO A 58 2.88 13.17 28.52
CA PRO A 58 1.65 12.82 27.78
C PRO A 58 1.77 13.00 26.26
N TRP A 59 2.56 13.99 25.83
CA TRP A 59 2.77 14.29 24.42
C TRP A 59 3.48 13.14 23.66
N SER A 60 4.27 12.32 24.36
CA SER A 60 4.98 11.19 23.74
C SER A 60 4.03 10.08 23.28
N GLU A 61 2.93 9.86 24.01
CA GLU A 61 1.91 8.86 23.68
C GLU A 61 1.13 9.30 22.43
N GLU A 62 0.78 10.58 22.32
CA GLU A 62 0.08 11.14 21.16
C GLU A 62 0.95 11.11 19.89
N ILE A 63 2.20 11.57 19.97
CA ILE A 63 3.13 11.51 18.83
C ILE A 63 3.40 10.05 18.44
N GLY A 64 3.56 9.17 19.43
CA GLY A 64 3.81 7.76 19.19
C GLY A 64 2.68 7.11 18.39
N ALA A 65 1.43 7.33 18.80
CA ALA A 65 0.25 6.85 18.07
C ALA A 65 0.16 7.44 16.65
N GLY A 66 0.46 8.72 16.49
CA GLY A 66 0.51 9.39 15.19
C GLY A 66 1.55 8.79 14.24
N LEU A 67 2.79 8.67 14.70
CA LEU A 67 3.89 8.09 13.92
C LEU A 67 3.60 6.64 13.53
N LEU A 68 3.04 5.85 14.46
CA LEU A 68 2.63 4.48 14.18
C LEU A 68 1.55 4.43 13.09
N ALA A 69 0.52 5.26 13.18
CA ALA A 69 -0.53 5.32 12.16
C ALA A 69 0.02 5.64 10.77
N TRP A 70 0.90 6.65 10.67
CA TRP A 70 1.59 7.00 9.42
C TRP A 70 2.44 5.85 8.88
N MET A 71 3.24 5.21 9.74
CA MET A 71 4.10 4.09 9.36
C MET A 71 3.29 2.90 8.84
N VAL A 72 2.21 2.52 9.53
CA VAL A 72 1.36 1.40 9.13
C VAL A 72 0.70 1.70 7.78
N MET A 73 0.21 2.93 7.57
CA MET A 73 -0.45 3.31 6.33
C MET A 73 0.51 3.35 5.13
N LEU A 74 1.68 3.98 5.29
CA LEU A 74 2.71 4.04 4.24
C LEU A 74 3.30 2.65 3.95
N GLY A 75 3.59 1.87 5.01
CA GLY A 75 4.09 0.51 4.89
C GLY A 75 3.10 -0.42 4.19
N SER A 76 1.81 -0.28 4.51
CA SER A 76 0.75 -1.05 3.84
C SER A 76 0.64 -0.69 2.36
N ALA A 77 0.72 0.61 2.01
CA ALA A 77 0.68 1.04 0.61
C ALA A 77 1.88 0.50 -0.20
N ALA A 78 3.08 0.52 0.39
CA ALA A 78 4.27 -0.04 -0.22
C ALA A 78 4.21 -1.57 -0.35
N ALA A 79 3.66 -2.26 0.66
CA ALA A 79 3.43 -3.69 0.62
C ALA A 79 2.40 -4.07 -0.45
N TRP A 80 1.34 -3.27 -0.62
CA TRP A 80 0.30 -3.49 -1.63
C TRP A 80 0.87 -3.46 -3.06
N SER A 81 1.78 -2.52 -3.35
CA SER A 81 2.46 -2.45 -4.64
C SER A 81 3.23 -3.75 -5.00
N ARG A 82 3.82 -4.41 -3.99
CA ARG A 82 4.60 -5.64 -4.18
C ARG A 82 3.81 -6.94 -4.08
N ARG A 83 2.74 -6.97 -3.29
CA ARG A 83 1.98 -8.19 -2.94
C ARG A 83 0.59 -8.16 -3.58
N ARG A 84 0.51 -8.03 -4.90
CA ARG A 84 -0.77 -8.03 -5.66
C ARG A 84 -1.47 -9.40 -5.69
N HIS A 85 -1.68 -9.97 -4.51
CA HIS A 85 -2.38 -11.22 -4.20
C HIS A 85 -1.56 -12.52 -4.26
N ILE A 86 -0.29 -12.50 -3.85
CA ILE A 86 0.57 -13.71 -3.74
C ILE A 86 -0.11 -14.85 -2.96
N ALA A 87 -0.84 -14.54 -1.88
CA ALA A 87 -1.54 -15.55 -1.08
C ALA A 87 -2.72 -16.20 -1.84
N ILE A 88 -3.40 -15.43 -2.69
CA ILE A 88 -4.52 -15.94 -3.48
C ILE A 88 -4.00 -16.57 -4.77
N ASP A 89 -2.87 -16.12 -5.31
CA ASP A 89 -2.17 -16.76 -6.44
C ASP A 89 -1.88 -18.24 -6.16
N VAL A 90 -1.54 -18.61 -4.92
CA VAL A 90 -1.34 -20.02 -4.55
C VAL A 90 -2.63 -20.83 -4.67
N LEU A 91 -3.78 -20.25 -4.29
CA LEU A 91 -5.09 -20.89 -4.44
C LEU A 91 -5.54 -20.91 -5.91
N LEU A 92 -5.22 -19.86 -6.66
CA LEU A 92 -5.51 -19.68 -8.08
C LEU A 92 -4.73 -20.65 -8.97
N ARG A 93 -3.59 -21.19 -8.51
CA ARG A 93 -2.81 -22.21 -9.24
C ARG A 93 -3.53 -23.54 -9.42
N ARG A 94 -4.60 -23.80 -8.64
CA ARG A 94 -5.38 -25.05 -8.75
C ARG A 94 -6.55 -24.95 -9.74
N VAL A 95 -6.81 -23.77 -10.31
CA VAL A 95 -7.92 -23.55 -11.24
C VAL A 95 -7.40 -23.18 -12.63
N GLY A 96 -8.22 -23.41 -13.66
CA GLY A 96 -7.84 -23.09 -15.04
C GLY A 96 -7.63 -21.58 -15.27
N LEU A 97 -6.84 -21.24 -16.29
CA LEU A 97 -6.43 -19.87 -16.67
C LEU A 97 -7.59 -18.86 -16.72
N THR A 98 -8.75 -19.27 -17.23
CA THR A 98 -9.96 -18.42 -17.31
C THR A 98 -10.51 -18.09 -15.93
N ALA A 99 -10.65 -19.09 -15.06
CA ALA A 99 -11.17 -18.90 -13.71
C ALA A 99 -10.20 -18.05 -12.88
N ARG A 100 -8.88 -18.26 -13.07
CA ARG A 100 -7.85 -17.45 -12.42
C ARG A 100 -7.95 -15.97 -12.79
N TRP A 101 -8.05 -15.65 -14.08
CA TRP A 101 -8.17 -14.27 -14.55
C TRP A 101 -9.43 -13.57 -14.02
N ILE A 102 -10.59 -14.25 -14.04
CA ILE A 102 -11.85 -13.71 -13.50
C ILE A 102 -11.73 -13.45 -11.99
N LEU A 103 -11.16 -14.40 -11.25
CA LEU A 103 -11.02 -14.26 -9.81
C LEU A 103 -10.03 -13.15 -9.43
N SER A 104 -8.94 -12.99 -10.18
CA SER A 104 -8.03 -11.83 -10.02
C SER A 104 -8.73 -10.49 -10.22
N ILE A 105 -9.60 -10.36 -11.24
CA ILE A 105 -10.42 -9.15 -11.44
C ILE A 105 -11.36 -8.93 -10.25
N PHE A 106 -12.04 -9.99 -9.80
CA PHE A 106 -12.97 -9.90 -8.68
C PHE A 106 -12.28 -9.42 -7.39
N ILE A 107 -11.12 -9.99 -7.08
CA ILE A 107 -10.34 -9.63 -5.89
C ILE A 107 -9.91 -8.16 -5.95
N GLU A 108 -9.45 -7.69 -7.11
CA GLU A 108 -9.06 -6.29 -7.27
C GLU A 108 -10.24 -5.34 -7.16
N LEU A 109 -11.39 -5.67 -7.75
CA LEU A 109 -12.61 -4.88 -7.59
C LEU A 109 -13.10 -4.85 -6.14
N ALA A 110 -13.02 -5.98 -5.43
CA ALA A 110 -13.35 -6.07 -4.01
C ALA A 110 -12.38 -5.25 -3.13
N SER A 111 -11.09 -5.28 -3.46
CA SER A 111 -10.08 -4.49 -2.76
C SER A 111 -10.27 -2.99 -3.01
N LEU A 112 -10.53 -2.60 -4.26
CA LEU A 112 -10.79 -1.23 -4.66
C LEU A 112 -12.03 -0.66 -3.97
N SER A 113 -13.12 -1.43 -3.90
CA SER A 113 -14.34 -1.00 -3.22
C SER A 113 -14.10 -0.77 -1.73
N LEU A 114 -13.38 -1.67 -1.06
CA LEU A 114 -12.98 -1.53 0.34
C LEU A 114 -12.15 -0.25 0.54
N PHE A 115 -11.14 -0.01 -0.30
CA PHE A 115 -10.30 1.18 -0.18
C PHE A 115 -11.08 2.47 -0.41
N VAL A 116 -11.99 2.50 -1.38
CA VAL A 116 -12.86 3.68 -1.60
C VAL A 116 -13.74 3.96 -0.37
N ILE A 117 -14.30 2.93 0.24
CA ILE A 117 -15.10 3.07 1.47
C ILE A 117 -14.25 3.66 2.61
N ILE A 118 -13.05 3.11 2.82
CA ILE A 118 -12.14 3.60 3.87
C ILE A 118 -11.72 5.04 3.59
N PHE A 119 -11.41 5.39 2.33
CA PHE A 119 -11.03 6.74 1.94
C PHE A 119 -12.16 7.75 2.16
N ALA A 120 -13.39 7.39 1.79
CA ALA A 120 -14.56 8.23 2.03
C ALA A 120 -14.81 8.42 3.53
N GLY A 121 -14.67 7.35 4.33
CA GLY A 121 -14.74 7.41 5.79
C GLY A 121 -13.67 8.34 6.38
N ALA A 122 -12.42 8.21 5.93
CA ALA A 122 -11.31 9.07 6.36
C ALA A 122 -11.58 10.55 6.03
N ALA A 123 -12.04 10.85 4.82
CA ALA A 123 -12.40 12.21 4.41
C ALA A 123 -13.58 12.78 5.21
N GLY A 124 -14.57 11.94 5.54
CA GLY A 124 -15.67 12.30 6.43
C GLY A 124 -15.18 12.66 7.83
N MET A 125 -14.31 11.84 8.40
CA MET A 125 -13.76 12.09 9.74
C MET A 125 -12.80 13.26 9.80
N MET A 126 -12.05 13.53 8.72
CA MET A 126 -11.25 14.76 8.62
C MET A 126 -12.12 16.02 8.76
N ARG A 127 -13.32 16.02 8.17
CA ARG A 127 -14.25 17.15 8.25
C ARG A 127 -14.91 17.26 9.62
N SER A 128 -15.37 16.15 10.20
CA SER A 128 -16.03 16.15 11.51
C SER A 128 -15.07 16.47 12.65
N SER A 129 -13.81 16.05 12.54
CA SER A 129 -12.79 16.21 13.57
C SER A 129 -11.89 17.43 13.34
N ALA A 130 -12.19 18.28 12.36
CA ALA A 130 -11.38 19.45 12.01
C ALA A 130 -11.21 20.44 13.16
N HIS A 131 -12.23 20.56 14.03
CA HIS A 131 -12.24 21.43 15.20
C HIS A 131 -11.81 20.73 16.49
N MET A 132 -11.45 19.44 16.41
CA MET A 132 -10.99 18.66 17.55
C MET A 132 -9.46 18.58 17.53
N ALA A 133 -8.84 18.94 18.65
CA ALA A 133 -7.41 18.88 18.86
C ALA A 133 -7.06 17.90 19.98
N THR A 134 -5.87 17.30 19.91
CA THR A 134 -5.39 16.41 20.97
C THR A 134 -5.10 17.18 22.25
N THR A 135 -5.22 16.50 23.39
CA THR A 135 -5.24 17.16 24.70
C THR A 135 -3.85 17.61 25.15
N ALA A 136 -2.80 16.87 24.80
CA ALA A 136 -1.44 17.19 25.22
C ALA A 136 -0.71 18.14 24.26
N LEU A 137 -0.82 17.93 22.94
CA LEU A 137 -0.12 18.77 21.95
C LEU A 137 -1.00 19.80 21.24
N GLY A 138 -2.33 19.70 21.33
CA GLY A 138 -3.23 20.55 20.55
C GLY A 138 -3.15 20.28 19.04
N ILE A 139 -2.63 19.12 18.61
CA ILE A 139 -2.55 18.77 17.19
C ILE A 139 -3.94 18.36 16.72
N SER A 140 -4.36 18.86 15.56
CA SER A 140 -5.65 18.47 14.98
C SER A 140 -5.65 16.98 14.63
N TYR A 141 -6.74 16.28 14.97
CA TYR A 141 -6.96 14.88 14.57
C TYR A 141 -6.93 14.70 13.04
N THR A 142 -7.10 15.78 12.27
CA THR A 142 -6.90 15.78 10.82
C THR A 142 -5.54 15.21 10.41
N TRP A 143 -4.48 15.37 11.21
CA TRP A 143 -3.16 14.78 10.93
C TRP A 143 -3.16 13.24 10.90
N LEU A 144 -3.90 12.62 11.82
CA LEU A 144 -4.04 11.15 11.89
C LEU A 144 -4.87 10.63 10.72
N TYR A 145 -5.99 11.30 10.40
CA TYR A 145 -6.83 10.90 9.29
C TYR A 145 -6.18 11.17 7.93
N LEU A 146 -5.27 12.14 7.83
CA LEU A 146 -4.48 12.39 6.63
C LEU A 146 -3.56 11.21 6.33
N ALA A 147 -2.96 10.59 7.35
CA ALA A 147 -2.17 9.37 7.19
C ALA A 147 -2.98 8.25 6.51
N LEU A 148 -4.20 8.03 7.02
CA LEU A 148 -5.14 7.04 6.50
C LEU A 148 -5.55 7.37 5.05
N ALA A 149 -5.92 8.63 4.79
CA ALA A 149 -6.30 9.08 3.46
C ALA A 149 -5.16 8.93 2.44
N LEU A 150 -3.93 9.27 2.80
CA LEU A 150 -2.76 9.15 1.91
C LEU A 150 -2.38 7.69 1.65
N GLY A 151 -2.34 6.85 2.69
CA GLY A 151 -2.01 5.44 2.52
C GLY A 151 -3.03 4.72 1.64
N VAL A 152 -4.32 4.88 1.95
CA VAL A 152 -5.41 4.25 1.20
C VAL A 152 -5.54 4.88 -0.20
N GLY A 153 -5.37 6.19 -0.33
CA GLY A 153 -5.34 6.86 -1.62
C GLY A 153 -4.26 6.30 -2.55
N ALA A 154 -3.06 6.03 -2.03
CA ALA A 154 -2.01 5.37 -2.80
C ALA A 154 -2.37 3.92 -3.18
N MET A 155 -2.98 3.16 -2.28
CA MET A 155 -3.45 1.80 -2.58
C MET A 155 -4.51 1.78 -3.70
N ILE A 156 -5.45 2.74 -3.69
CA ILE A 156 -6.44 2.92 -4.76
C ILE A 156 -5.73 3.13 -6.10
N VAL A 157 -4.75 4.02 -6.16
CA VAL A 157 -3.99 4.28 -7.40
C VAL A 157 -3.27 3.01 -7.86
N PHE A 158 -2.60 2.28 -6.96
CA PHE A 158 -1.90 1.05 -7.32
C PHE A 158 -2.84 -0.06 -7.80
N SER A 159 -3.98 -0.24 -7.14
CA SER A 159 -5.03 -1.19 -7.53
C SER A 159 -5.62 -0.83 -8.90
N LEU A 160 -5.92 0.45 -9.16
CA LEU A 160 -6.43 0.90 -10.45
C LEU A 160 -5.42 0.67 -11.58
N LEU A 161 -4.15 0.99 -11.36
CA LEU A 161 -3.08 0.72 -12.32
C LEU A 161 -2.94 -0.78 -12.61
N HIS A 162 -3.13 -1.63 -11.59
CA HIS A 162 -3.11 -3.08 -11.79
C HIS A 162 -4.31 -3.58 -12.58
N LEU A 163 -5.52 -3.12 -12.25
CA LEU A 163 -6.74 -3.47 -12.97
C LEU A 163 -6.64 -3.09 -14.46
N VAL A 164 -6.14 -1.89 -14.77
CA VAL A 164 -5.90 -1.45 -16.15
C VAL A 164 -4.89 -2.36 -16.87
N ARG A 165 -3.79 -2.76 -16.20
CA ARG A 165 -2.82 -3.71 -16.75
C ARG A 165 -3.45 -5.07 -17.06
N LEU A 166 -4.30 -5.55 -16.15
CA LEU A 166 -4.95 -6.86 -16.26
C LEU A 166 -6.01 -6.88 -17.37
N LEU A 167 -6.66 -5.74 -17.65
CA LEU A 167 -7.56 -5.54 -18.78
C LEU A 167 -6.80 -5.42 -20.12
N ILE A 168 -5.69 -4.68 -20.17
CA ILE A 168 -4.91 -4.47 -21.41
C ILE A 168 -4.16 -5.74 -21.83
N ARG A 169 -3.49 -6.44 -20.90
CA ARG A 169 -2.74 -7.66 -21.20
C ARG A 169 -3.62 -8.91 -21.19
N GLY A 170 -4.86 -8.82 -20.70
CA GLY A 170 -5.81 -9.92 -20.68
C GLY A 170 -5.22 -11.20 -20.07
N ARG A 171 -5.50 -12.34 -20.70
CA ARG A 171 -5.00 -13.67 -20.28
C ARG A 171 -3.49 -13.86 -20.47
N ALA A 172 -2.83 -13.05 -21.30
CA ALA A 172 -1.40 -13.22 -21.59
C ALA A 172 -0.52 -12.96 -20.35
N MET A 173 -0.93 -12.03 -19.47
CA MET A 173 -0.23 -11.78 -18.20
C MET A 173 -0.32 -12.97 -17.24
N VAL A 174 -1.47 -13.64 -17.19
CA VAL A 174 -1.67 -14.83 -16.33
C VAL A 174 -0.89 -16.03 -16.90
N ALA A 175 -0.83 -16.16 -18.22
CA ALA A 175 -0.05 -17.20 -18.88
C ALA A 175 1.47 -17.03 -18.71
N ASP A 176 1.99 -15.79 -18.78
CA ASP A 176 3.41 -15.48 -18.53
C ASP A 176 3.84 -15.81 -17.09
N LEU A 177 2.95 -15.59 -16.12
CA LEU A 177 3.19 -15.98 -14.73
C LEU A 177 3.36 -17.50 -14.60
N ASP A 178 2.50 -18.29 -15.25
CA ASP A 178 2.57 -19.76 -15.19
C ASP A 178 3.81 -20.31 -15.91
N ALA A 179 4.11 -19.80 -17.11
CA ALA A 179 5.33 -20.16 -17.83
C ALA A 179 6.59 -19.79 -17.02
N GLY A 180 6.56 -18.65 -16.33
CA GLY A 180 7.59 -18.15 -15.42
C GLY A 180 7.83 -18.99 -14.17
N LEU A 181 6.96 -19.95 -13.86
CA LEU A 181 7.05 -20.80 -12.68
C LEU A 181 7.47 -22.23 -13.07
N GLU A 182 7.02 -22.73 -14.21
CA GLU A 182 7.37 -24.06 -14.72
C GLU A 182 8.88 -24.22 -14.99
N TRP A 183 9.54 -23.18 -15.53
CA TRP A 183 11.00 -23.23 -15.75
C TRP A 183 11.82 -23.29 -14.44
N SER A 184 11.28 -22.73 -13.35
CA SER A 184 11.94 -22.76 -12.04
C SER A 184 11.84 -24.13 -11.36
N THR A 185 10.82 -24.92 -11.71
CA THR A 185 10.63 -26.28 -11.18
C THR A 185 11.33 -27.36 -11.98
N SER A 186 11.64 -27.11 -13.27
CA SER A 186 12.34 -28.08 -14.14
C SER A 186 13.87 -27.97 -14.08
N THR A 187 14.39 -26.86 -13.55
CA THR A 187 15.85 -26.65 -13.36
C THR A 187 16.35 -27.09 -11.98
N SER A 188 15.44 -27.47 -11.07
CA SER A 188 15.73 -27.92 -9.70
C SER A 188 15.71 -29.45 -9.51
N SER A 189 15.62 -30.23 -10.60
CA SER A 189 15.62 -31.69 -10.62
C SER A 189 16.78 -32.23 -11.45
#